data_AF-A0A7Y6X9C8-F1
#
_entry.id   AF-A0A7Y6X9C8-F1
#
_cell.length_a   1.000
_cell.length_b   1.000
_cell.length_c   1.000
_cell.angle_alpha   90.00
_cell.angle_beta   90.00
_cell.angle_gamma   90.00
#
_symmetry.space_group_name_H-M   'P 1'
#
loop_
_entity.id
_entity.type
_entity.pdbx_description
1 polymer ?
#
loop_
_entity_poly.entity_id
_entity_poly.type
_entity_poly.pdbx_seq_one_letter_code
_entity_poly.pdbx_strand_id
1 'polypeptide(L)'
;MSQDWNATNAPTADFDPGAEHAVLTRWVGAWEGPTRTWFDPSGAPEESRTHANIESLLGGRFVRIDYHSTAMGKPHAGQLIVGFDGTEGLYTAAWVDSFHMSANMMVSTGAPRDDGRVSMLGSYTASMCDEQGVTQKQKWGWRTVIHQPDADTVVLESFNISPEGQEDRAVETRLTRRR
;
A
#
# COMPACT_ATOMS: atom_id res chain seq x y z
N MET A 1 28.26 -20.85 8.52
CA MET A 1 28.05 -19.98 7.35
C MET A 1 26.85 -19.11 7.67
N SER A 2 27.05 -17.85 8.05
CA SER A 2 25.92 -16.91 8.19
C SER A 2 25.40 -16.67 6.78
N GLN A 3 24.18 -17.08 6.49
CA GLN A 3 23.54 -16.65 5.26
C GLN A 3 23.47 -15.13 5.32
N ASP A 4 24.12 -14.49 4.35
CA ASP A 4 24.04 -13.06 4.18
C ASP A 4 22.60 -12.77 3.73
N TRP A 5 21.75 -12.29 4.64
CA TRP A 5 20.30 -12.12 4.41
C TRP A 5 19.99 -11.05 3.36
N ASN A 6 21.01 -10.34 2.88
CA ASN A 6 20.95 -9.47 1.70
C ASN A 6 21.23 -10.23 0.39
N ALA A 7 21.89 -11.39 0.42
CA ALA A 7 22.09 -12.26 -0.76
C ALA A 7 20.82 -13.05 -1.15
N THR A 8 19.77 -13.03 -0.32
CA THR A 8 18.53 -13.81 -0.49
C THR A 8 17.46 -13.17 -1.37
N ASN A 9 17.72 -12.02 -1.99
CA ASN A 9 16.85 -11.42 -3.00
C ASN A 9 17.22 -11.80 -4.44
N ALA A 10 18.23 -12.66 -4.63
CA ALA A 10 18.59 -13.17 -5.95
C ALA A 10 17.52 -14.14 -6.46
N PRO A 11 17.06 -13.99 -7.71
CA PRO A 11 16.10 -14.92 -8.28
C PRO A 11 16.73 -16.29 -8.54
N THR A 12 15.97 -17.38 -8.38
CA THR A 12 16.46 -18.75 -8.66
C THR A 12 16.56 -19.06 -10.15
N ALA A 13 15.88 -18.29 -10.99
CA ALA A 13 15.95 -18.31 -12.44
C ALA A 13 15.76 -16.89 -12.97
N ASP A 14 16.29 -16.63 -14.16
CA ASP A 14 16.09 -15.36 -14.85
C ASP A 14 14.60 -15.03 -14.96
N PHE A 15 14.30 -13.73 -14.83
CA PHE A 15 12.95 -13.21 -14.90
C PHE A 15 12.85 -12.29 -16.11
N ASP A 16 11.83 -12.49 -16.93
CA ASP A 16 11.53 -11.60 -18.06
C ASP A 16 10.39 -10.65 -17.66
N PRO A 17 10.69 -9.40 -17.24
CA PRO A 17 9.68 -8.47 -16.74
C PRO A 17 8.82 -7.91 -17.87
N GLY A 18 7.50 -8.10 -17.76
CA GLY A 18 6.49 -7.42 -18.59
C GLY A 18 6.32 -5.92 -18.26
N ALA A 19 5.46 -5.24 -19.01
CA ALA A 19 5.17 -3.81 -18.83
C ALA A 19 4.67 -3.48 -17.41
N GLU A 20 3.92 -4.39 -16.80
CA GLU A 20 3.37 -4.29 -15.45
C GLU A 20 4.48 -4.27 -14.39
N HIS A 21 5.54 -5.07 -14.58
CA HIS A 21 6.71 -5.06 -13.71
C HIS A 21 7.54 -3.78 -13.89
N ALA A 22 7.59 -3.23 -15.09
CA ALA A 22 8.21 -1.93 -15.35
C ALA A 22 7.46 -0.80 -14.60
N VAL A 23 6.13 -0.85 -14.51
CA VAL A 23 5.36 0.10 -13.71
C VAL A 23 5.75 0.04 -12.22
N LEU A 24 5.86 -1.16 -11.65
CA LEU A 24 6.22 -1.35 -10.24
C LEU A 24 7.64 -0.85 -9.95
N THR A 25 8.61 -1.30 -10.75
CA THR A 25 10.04 -1.02 -10.50
C THR A 25 10.41 0.45 -10.68
N ARG A 26 9.61 1.24 -11.41
CA ARG A 26 9.75 2.69 -11.51
C ARG A 26 9.59 3.43 -10.17
N TRP A 27 8.90 2.83 -9.20
CA TRP A 27 8.72 3.43 -7.87
C TRP A 27 9.95 3.27 -6.97
N VAL A 28 10.93 2.43 -7.35
CA VAL A 28 12.10 2.14 -6.53
C VAL A 28 12.85 3.43 -6.17
N GLY A 29 13.24 3.53 -4.89
CA GLY A 29 13.97 4.66 -4.34
C GLY A 29 13.64 4.94 -2.87
N ALA A 30 14.28 5.98 -2.36
CA ALA A 30 13.98 6.56 -1.05
C ALA A 30 13.10 7.80 -1.23
N TRP A 31 12.12 7.96 -0.36
CA TRP A 31 11.01 8.89 -0.53
C TRP A 31 10.60 9.53 0.80
N GLU A 32 10.08 10.75 0.76
CA GLU A 32 9.45 11.38 1.91
C GLU A 32 8.43 12.43 1.49
N GLY A 33 7.40 12.68 2.31
CA GLY A 33 6.43 13.71 2.00
C GLY A 33 5.22 13.73 2.94
N PRO A 34 4.28 14.65 2.69
CA PRO A 34 3.06 14.75 3.48
C PRO A 34 2.13 13.56 3.28
N THR A 35 1.48 13.18 4.37
CA THR A 35 0.36 12.24 4.41
C THR A 35 -0.82 12.90 5.08
N ARG A 36 -2.00 12.75 4.48
CA ARG A 36 -3.28 13.17 5.01
C ARG A 36 -4.13 11.95 5.29
N THR A 37 -4.67 11.87 6.50
CA THR A 37 -5.53 10.77 6.94
C THR A 37 -6.89 11.32 7.36
N TRP A 38 -7.96 10.82 6.75
CA TRP A 38 -9.34 11.19 7.06
C TRP A 38 -9.97 10.10 7.93
N PHE A 39 -10.24 10.42 9.20
CA PHE A 39 -11.01 9.54 10.10
C PHE A 39 -12.52 9.77 9.99
N ASP A 40 -12.89 11.01 9.65
CA ASP A 40 -14.23 11.40 9.22
C ASP A 40 -14.13 11.84 7.76
N PRO A 41 -14.83 11.17 6.82
CA PRO A 41 -14.84 11.55 5.40
C PRO A 41 -15.23 13.00 5.13
N SER A 42 -16.02 13.62 6.01
CA SER A 42 -16.48 15.01 5.90
C SER A 42 -15.60 16.01 6.67
N GLY A 43 -14.66 15.51 7.47
CA GLY A 43 -13.81 16.31 8.35
C GLY A 43 -12.48 16.75 7.71
N ALA A 44 -11.74 17.56 8.47
CA ALA A 44 -10.36 17.89 8.12
C ALA A 44 -9.44 16.68 8.34
N PRO A 45 -8.45 16.44 7.47
CA PRO A 45 -7.51 15.35 7.67
C PRO A 45 -6.53 15.64 8.81
N GLU A 46 -6.07 14.58 9.47
CA GLU A 46 -4.81 14.62 10.22
C GLU A 46 -3.65 14.65 9.23
N GLU A 47 -2.70 15.58 9.42
CA GLU A 47 -1.48 15.65 8.62
C GLU A 47 -0.30 15.04 9.36
N SER A 48 0.49 14.25 8.63
CA SER A 48 1.75 13.67 9.10
C SER A 48 2.80 13.70 8.00
N ARG A 49 4.04 13.33 8.32
CA ARG A 49 5.12 13.19 7.34
C ARG A 49 5.57 11.73 7.27
N THR A 50 5.40 11.13 6.10
CA THR A 50 5.85 9.78 5.82
C THR A 50 7.24 9.79 5.23
N HIS A 51 8.08 8.86 5.67
CA HIS A 51 9.29 8.46 4.96
C HIS A 51 9.10 7.02 4.48
N ALA A 52 9.47 6.75 3.23
CA ALA A 52 9.32 5.43 2.63
C ALA A 52 10.57 5.00 1.87
N ASN A 53 10.86 3.71 1.89
CA ASN A 53 11.83 3.07 1.01
C ASN A 53 11.08 2.06 0.14
N ILE A 54 11.30 2.14 -1.17
CA ILE A 54 10.73 1.22 -2.14
C ILE A 54 11.86 0.41 -2.76
N GLU A 55 11.85 -0.89 -2.51
CA GLU A 55 12.88 -1.83 -2.96
C GLU A 55 12.31 -2.84 -3.96
N SER A 56 13.10 -3.18 -4.98
CA SER A 56 12.81 -4.30 -5.87
C SER A 56 13.20 -5.61 -5.21
N LEU A 57 12.34 -6.62 -5.30
CA LEU A 57 12.58 -7.95 -4.74
C LEU A 57 12.65 -9.00 -5.84
N LEU A 58 13.46 -10.04 -5.59
CA LEU A 58 13.49 -11.28 -6.38
C LEU A 58 13.67 -11.02 -7.89
N GLY A 59 14.59 -10.13 -8.25
CA GLY A 59 14.89 -9.80 -9.65
C GLY A 59 13.82 -8.96 -10.35
N GLY A 60 13.07 -8.12 -9.63
CA GLY A 60 12.03 -7.25 -10.23
C GLY A 60 10.64 -7.86 -10.31
N ARG A 61 10.43 -9.02 -9.67
CA ARG A 61 9.11 -9.68 -9.61
C ARG A 61 8.13 -8.95 -8.69
N PHE A 62 8.66 -8.34 -7.64
CA PHE A 62 7.87 -7.59 -6.66
C PHE A 62 8.57 -6.28 -6.31
N VAL A 63 7.81 -5.37 -5.74
CA VAL A 63 8.33 -4.23 -4.98
C VAL A 63 7.82 -4.28 -3.55
N ARG A 64 8.67 -3.90 -2.60
CA ARG A 64 8.31 -3.69 -1.19
C ARG A 64 8.39 -2.21 -0.87
N ILE A 65 7.32 -1.67 -0.33
CA ILE A 65 7.24 -0.32 0.21
C ILE A 65 7.28 -0.45 1.73
N ASP A 66 8.40 -0.08 2.34
CA ASP A 66 8.51 0.13 3.79
C ASP A 66 8.24 1.59 4.10
N TYR A 67 7.39 1.89 5.08
CA TYR A 67 7.15 3.28 5.48
C TYR A 67 7.06 3.45 6.99
N HIS A 68 7.39 4.66 7.44
CA HIS A 68 7.13 5.13 8.80
C HIS A 68 6.56 6.55 8.78
N SER A 69 5.68 6.84 9.73
CA SER A 69 5.01 8.12 9.92
C SER A 69 4.49 8.24 11.37
N THR A 70 3.57 9.16 11.60
CA THR A 70 2.75 9.24 12.80
C THR A 70 1.27 9.10 12.45
N ALA A 71 0.50 8.48 13.34
CA ALA A 71 -0.96 8.46 13.28
C ALA A 71 -1.52 8.62 14.70
N MET A 72 -2.51 9.48 14.91
CA MET A 72 -3.07 9.76 16.23
C MET A 72 -1.99 10.14 17.26
N GLY A 73 -0.97 10.90 16.82
CA GLY A 73 0.17 11.33 17.63
C GLY A 73 1.14 10.22 18.06
N LYS A 74 1.02 9.00 17.53
CA LYS A 74 1.89 7.85 17.85
C LYS A 74 2.68 7.39 16.62
N PRO A 75 3.85 6.74 16.81
CA PRO A 75 4.59 6.14 15.71
C PRO A 75 3.72 5.12 14.95
N HIS A 76 3.76 5.21 13.63
CA HIS A 76 3.08 4.30 12.71
C HIS A 76 4.09 3.77 11.70
N ALA A 77 4.11 2.46 11.49
CA ALA A 77 4.92 1.81 10.47
C ALA A 77 4.08 0.80 9.70
N GLY A 78 4.42 0.56 8.44
CA GLY A 78 3.81 -0.49 7.66
C GLY A 78 4.62 -0.90 6.45
N GLN A 79 4.19 -1.99 5.85
CA GLN A 79 4.82 -2.61 4.70
C GLN A 79 3.77 -3.04 3.68
N LEU A 80 4.01 -2.73 2.41
CA LEU A 80 3.21 -3.17 1.29
C LEU A 80 4.10 -3.88 0.27
N ILE A 81 3.80 -5.14 -0.02
CA ILE A 81 4.44 -5.85 -1.13
C ILE A 81 3.45 -5.87 -2.29
N VAL A 82 3.93 -5.50 -3.48
CA VAL A 82 3.14 -5.51 -4.73
C VAL A 82 3.87 -6.33 -5.78
N GLY A 83 3.13 -7.18 -6.49
CA GLY A 83 3.60 -7.93 -7.65
C GLY A 83 2.53 -8.00 -8.74
N PHE A 84 2.82 -8.76 -9.80
CA PHE A 84 1.87 -9.02 -10.88
C PHE A 84 1.79 -10.52 -11.15
N ASP A 85 0.58 -11.07 -11.04
CA ASP A 85 0.28 -12.44 -11.42
C ASP A 85 0.04 -12.48 -12.92
N GLY A 86 1.01 -12.99 -13.68
CA GLY A 86 0.91 -13.14 -15.13
C GLY A 86 -0.07 -14.23 -15.59
N THR A 87 -0.49 -15.13 -14.70
CA THR A 87 -1.49 -16.16 -15.03
C THR A 87 -2.89 -15.58 -14.98
N GLU A 88 -3.20 -14.84 -13.92
CA GLU A 88 -4.52 -14.20 -13.73
C GLU A 88 -4.61 -12.82 -14.40
N GLY A 89 -3.47 -12.22 -14.75
CA GLY A 89 -3.41 -10.87 -15.31
C GLY A 89 -3.76 -9.78 -14.29
N LEU A 90 -3.39 -9.98 -13.01
CA LEU A 90 -3.76 -9.09 -11.92
C LEU A 90 -2.53 -8.62 -11.14
N TYR A 91 -2.49 -7.33 -10.79
CA TYR A 91 -1.66 -6.89 -9.68
C TYR A 91 -2.14 -7.55 -8.39
N THR A 92 -1.21 -7.99 -7.57
CA THR A 92 -1.46 -8.58 -6.26
C THR A 92 -0.68 -7.81 -5.21
N ALA A 93 -1.28 -7.62 -4.04
CA ALA A 93 -0.60 -6.98 -2.94
C ALA A 93 -0.96 -7.56 -1.57
N ALA A 94 -0.01 -7.48 -0.65
CA ALA A 94 -0.21 -7.79 0.77
C ALA A 94 0.26 -6.61 1.61
N TRP A 95 -0.64 -6.09 2.44
CA TRP A 95 -0.39 -4.95 3.32
C TRP A 95 -0.46 -5.34 4.80
N VAL A 96 0.48 -4.83 5.58
CA VAL A 96 0.51 -4.88 7.04
C VAL A 96 0.90 -3.51 7.60
N ASP A 97 0.40 -3.18 8.77
CA ASP A 97 0.80 -1.97 9.49
C ASP A 97 0.70 -2.15 11.01
N SER A 98 1.19 -1.16 11.74
CA SER A 98 1.16 -1.10 13.20
C SER A 98 -0.09 -0.42 13.76
N PHE A 99 -1.11 -0.15 12.93
CA PHE A 99 -2.26 0.68 13.32
C PHE A 99 -3.60 0.10 12.85
N HIS A 100 -3.87 0.04 11.55
CA HIS A 100 -5.18 -0.38 11.01
C HIS A 100 -5.36 -1.90 11.03
N MET A 101 -4.29 -2.65 10.78
CA MET A 101 -4.37 -4.06 10.45
C MET A 101 -4.29 -4.99 11.66
N SER A 102 -3.98 -4.45 12.86
CA SER A 102 -3.72 -5.27 14.06
C SER A 102 -2.67 -6.35 13.73
N ALA A 103 -2.99 -7.64 13.83
CA ALA A 103 -2.14 -8.75 13.40
C ALA A 103 -2.66 -9.46 12.13
N ASN A 104 -3.54 -8.83 11.35
CA ASN A 104 -4.03 -9.33 10.08
C ASN A 104 -3.22 -8.78 8.91
N MET A 105 -3.32 -9.42 7.75
CA MET A 105 -2.76 -8.94 6.48
C MET A 105 -3.90 -8.66 5.50
N MET A 106 -3.86 -7.51 4.84
CA MET A 106 -4.82 -7.23 3.78
C MET A 106 -4.25 -7.68 2.44
N VAL A 107 -4.88 -8.69 1.85
CA VAL A 107 -4.61 -9.10 0.47
C VAL A 107 -5.53 -8.33 -0.46
N SER A 108 -4.97 -7.79 -1.54
CA SER A 108 -5.68 -6.99 -2.53
C SER A 108 -5.30 -7.41 -3.94
N THR A 109 -6.22 -7.26 -4.90
CA THR A 109 -5.94 -7.50 -6.32
C THR A 109 -6.51 -6.39 -7.21
N GLY A 110 -5.98 -6.25 -8.43
CA GLY A 110 -6.50 -5.29 -9.39
C GLY A 110 -5.96 -5.49 -10.81
N ALA A 111 -6.83 -5.30 -11.81
CA ALA A 111 -6.43 -5.40 -13.21
C ALA A 111 -5.55 -4.21 -13.64
N PRO A 112 -4.64 -4.39 -14.62
CA PRO A 112 -3.91 -3.30 -15.25
C PRO A 112 -4.83 -2.23 -15.83
N ARG A 113 -4.29 -1.01 -15.90
CA ARG A 113 -4.98 0.17 -16.41
C ARG A 113 -4.08 0.92 -17.37
N ASP A 114 -4.68 1.47 -18.42
CA ASP A 114 -3.95 2.23 -19.46
C ASP A 114 -3.36 3.55 -18.93
N ASP A 115 -3.88 4.06 -17.82
CA ASP A 115 -3.41 5.29 -17.16
C ASP A 115 -2.11 5.09 -16.34
N GLY A 116 -1.57 3.87 -16.30
CA GLY A 116 -0.37 3.52 -15.55
C GLY A 116 -0.54 3.55 -14.03
N ARG A 117 -1.78 3.71 -13.53
CA ARG A 117 -2.09 3.66 -12.10
C ARG A 117 -2.35 2.21 -11.69
N VAL A 118 -1.76 1.79 -10.58
CA VAL A 118 -2.01 0.48 -9.99
C VAL A 118 -3.08 0.63 -8.92
N SER A 119 -4.30 0.19 -9.23
CA SER A 119 -5.45 0.24 -8.31
C SER A 119 -5.79 -1.17 -7.87
N MET A 120 -5.72 -1.45 -6.57
CA MET A 120 -5.96 -2.77 -5.98
C MET A 120 -7.03 -2.68 -4.91
N LEU A 121 -7.93 -3.66 -4.87
CA LEU A 121 -9.04 -3.73 -3.93
C LEU A 121 -8.82 -4.92 -2.98
N GLY A 122 -8.78 -4.63 -1.69
CA GLY A 122 -8.81 -5.58 -0.60
C GLY A 122 -10.04 -5.36 0.29
N SER A 123 -10.05 -6.02 1.45
CA SER A 123 -11.15 -5.85 2.40
C SER A 123 -10.73 -6.15 3.84
N TYR A 124 -11.31 -5.43 4.79
CA TYR A 124 -11.09 -5.62 6.22
C TYR A 124 -12.42 -5.70 6.97
N THR A 125 -12.39 -6.24 8.19
CA THR A 125 -13.58 -6.32 9.04
C THR A 125 -13.55 -5.16 10.02
N ALA A 126 -14.46 -4.21 9.83
CA ALA A 126 -14.71 -3.15 10.80
C ALA A 126 -15.60 -3.69 11.93
N SER A 127 -15.29 -3.31 13.17
CA SER A 127 -16.14 -3.58 14.33
C SER A 127 -16.76 -2.27 14.81
N MET A 128 -18.08 -2.23 14.85
CA MET A 128 -18.83 -1.17 15.51
C MET A 128 -18.91 -1.50 17.00
N CYS A 129 -18.65 -0.52 17.86
CA CYS A 129 -18.64 -0.70 19.30
C CYS A 129 -19.57 0.32 19.98
N ASP A 130 -20.21 -0.10 21.06
CA ASP A 130 -20.86 0.77 22.04
C ASP A 130 -20.20 0.59 23.43
N GLU A 131 -20.84 1.10 24.48
CA GLU A 131 -20.38 0.98 25.86
C GLU A 131 -20.31 -0.48 26.36
N GLN A 132 -21.02 -1.41 25.72
CA GLN A 132 -21.11 -2.83 26.07
C GLN A 132 -20.18 -3.72 25.23
N GLY A 133 -19.51 -3.16 24.22
CA GLY A 133 -18.51 -3.85 23.41
C GLY A 133 -18.85 -3.84 21.92
N VAL A 134 -18.40 -4.87 21.19
CA VAL A 134 -18.64 -4.97 19.73
C VAL A 134 -20.10 -5.30 19.47
N THR A 135 -20.83 -4.37 18.85
CA THR A 135 -22.25 -4.50 18.50
C THR A 135 -22.44 -5.13 17.14
N GLN A 136 -21.55 -4.83 16.19
CA GLN A 136 -21.66 -5.32 14.82
C GLN A 136 -20.28 -5.48 14.19
N LYS A 137 -20.14 -6.49 13.33
CA LYS A 137 -18.99 -6.64 12.44
C LYS A 137 -19.45 -6.53 11.01
N GLN A 138 -18.77 -5.70 10.23
CA GLN A 138 -19.07 -5.51 8.82
C GLN A 138 -17.80 -5.64 7.99
N LYS A 139 -17.95 -6.21 6.80
CA LYS A 139 -16.86 -6.31 5.83
C LYS A 139 -16.85 -5.05 4.98
N TRP A 140 -15.75 -4.31 5.05
CA TRP A 140 -15.52 -3.08 4.29
C TRP A 140 -14.49 -3.36 3.19
N GLY A 141 -14.64 -2.66 2.06
CA GLY A 141 -13.63 -2.63 1.02
C GLY A 141 -12.54 -1.61 1.36
N TRP A 142 -11.33 -1.88 0.89
CA TRP A 142 -10.22 -0.94 0.97
C TRP A 142 -9.51 -0.91 -0.36
N ARG A 143 -9.59 0.21 -1.06
CA ARG A 143 -8.97 0.39 -2.37
C ARG A 143 -7.71 1.21 -2.23
N THR A 144 -6.58 0.67 -2.66
CA THR A 144 -5.29 1.37 -2.70
C THR A 144 -4.92 1.67 -4.15
N VAL A 145 -4.56 2.91 -4.43
CA VAL A 145 -4.06 3.35 -5.73
C VAL A 145 -2.67 3.91 -5.60
N ILE A 146 -1.74 3.39 -6.40
CA ILE A 146 -0.35 3.85 -6.46
C ILE A 146 -0.04 4.30 -7.87
N HIS A 147 0.58 5.46 -8.00
CA HIS A 147 1.05 5.97 -9.29
C HIS A 147 2.22 6.93 -9.11
N GLN A 148 2.97 7.12 -10.19
CA GLN A 148 4.13 8.02 -10.25
C GLN A 148 3.89 9.04 -11.38
N PRO A 149 3.32 10.22 -11.08
CA PRO A 149 3.03 11.22 -12.11
C PRO A 149 4.28 11.78 -12.80
N ASP A 150 5.42 11.78 -12.11
CA ASP A 150 6.73 12.22 -12.63
C ASP A 150 7.86 11.46 -11.93
N ALA A 151 9.10 11.63 -12.38
CA ALA A 151 10.26 10.87 -11.87
C ALA A 151 10.53 11.05 -10.37
N ASP A 152 10.08 12.17 -9.80
CA ASP A 152 10.41 12.61 -8.44
C ASP A 152 9.20 12.60 -7.50
N THR A 153 8.06 12.03 -7.93
CA THR A 153 6.82 11.98 -7.14
C THR A 153 6.18 10.61 -7.17
N VAL A 154 5.94 9.99 -6.01
CA VAL A 154 5.08 8.80 -5.87
C VAL A 154 3.86 9.16 -5.02
N VAL A 155 2.68 8.80 -5.49
CA VAL A 155 1.42 9.09 -4.81
C VAL A 155 0.71 7.79 -4.47
N LEU A 156 0.36 7.63 -3.19
CA LEU A 156 -0.49 6.56 -2.69
C LEU A 156 -1.80 7.16 -2.18
N GLU A 157 -2.91 6.59 -2.61
CA GLU A 157 -4.25 6.96 -2.17
C GLU A 157 -4.98 5.72 -1.69
N SER A 158 -5.72 5.85 -0.59
CA SER A 158 -6.56 4.77 -0.09
C SER A 158 -7.97 5.25 0.19
N PHE A 159 -8.94 4.37 -0.05
CA PHE A 159 -10.36 4.64 0.06
C PHE A 159 -11.04 3.53 0.87
N ASN A 160 -11.89 3.94 1.81
CA ASN A 160 -12.83 3.05 2.48
C ASN A 160 -14.05 2.86 1.59
N ILE A 161 -14.52 1.63 1.46
CA ILE A 161 -15.74 1.32 0.73
C ILE A 161 -16.71 0.65 1.70
N SER A 162 -17.84 1.29 1.95
CA SER A 162 -18.88 0.78 2.84
C SER A 162 -19.50 -0.51 2.28
N PRO A 163 -20.18 -1.32 3.11
CA PRO A 163 -20.92 -2.50 2.64
C PRO A 163 -21.97 -2.18 1.55
N GLU A 164 -22.48 -0.95 1.54
CA GLU A 164 -23.44 -0.42 0.57
C GLU A 164 -22.76 0.09 -0.71
N GLY A 165 -21.42 0.11 -0.75
CA GLY A 165 -20.61 0.52 -1.90
C GLY A 165 -20.27 2.00 -1.94
N GLN A 166 -20.59 2.78 -0.90
CA GLN A 166 -20.15 4.17 -0.80
C GLN A 166 -18.64 4.21 -0.62
N GLU A 167 -17.96 5.00 -1.43
CA GLU A 167 -16.51 5.14 -1.38
C GLU A 167 -16.12 6.51 -0.81
N ASP A 168 -15.26 6.48 0.20
CA ASP A 168 -14.78 7.65 0.93
C ASP A 168 -13.26 7.65 1.00
N ARG A 169 -12.65 8.83 0.84
CA ARG A 169 -11.19 8.98 0.92
C ARG A 169 -10.73 8.69 2.36
N ALA A 170 -9.71 7.86 2.50
CA ALA A 170 -9.14 7.49 3.80
C ALA A 170 -7.72 8.04 3.97
N VAL A 171 -6.86 7.88 2.96
CA VAL A 171 -5.45 8.30 3.03
C VAL A 171 -5.01 8.90 1.69
N GLU A 172 -4.21 9.96 1.75
CA GLU A 172 -3.43 10.49 0.63
C GLU A 172 -2.00 10.72 1.10
N THR A 173 -1.05 10.05 0.46
CA THR A 173 0.37 10.22 0.71
C THR A 173 1.03 10.67 -0.57
N ARG A 174 1.64 11.85 -0.58
CA ARG A 174 2.39 12.38 -1.73
C ARG A 174 3.85 12.46 -1.35
N LEU A 175 4.67 11.58 -1.92
CA LEU A 175 6.08 11.46 -1.60
C LEU A 175 6.94 12.08 -2.68
N THR A 176 7.99 12.78 -2.25
CA THR A 176 9.05 13.31 -3.10
C THR A 176 10.31 12.47 -2.94
N ARG A 177 11.04 12.25 -4.04
CA ARG A 177 12.27 11.47 -4.04
C ARG A 177 13.34 12.13 -3.16
N ARG A 178 13.97 11.34 -2.29
CA ARG A 178 15.14 11.76 -1.50
C ARG A 178 16.39 11.65 -2.37
N ARG A 179 17.16 12.73 -2.41
CA ARG A 179 18.46 12.82 -3.11
C ARG A 179 19.60 12.41 -2.20
#